data_AF-A0A496XI54-F1
#
_entry.id   AF-A0A496XI54-F1
#
_cell.length_a   1.000
_cell.length_b   1.000
_cell.length_c   1.000
_cell.angle_alpha   90.00
_cell.angle_beta   90.00
_cell.angle_gamma   90.00
#
_symmetry.space_group_name_H-M   'P 1'
#
loop_
_entity.id
_entity.type
_entity.pdbx_description
1 polymer ?
#
loop_
_entity_poly.entity_id
_entity_poly.type
_entity_poly.pdbx_seq_one_letter_code
_entity_poly.pdbx_strand_id
1 'polypeptide(L)'
;MMTQKVGKIESGEQVVNSIAMLVTIISFSMLFATLFLSFFLYRLSATQWPPMNLDRIDHLFPAISSILIISSSWFYEVFKKNLDRSPNNARYSFLLCLGLGLAFIISQFLFWNDLKEVGIFASSGIYGSLVYSFTWIHVGHMAMGIFTLLYLLPSVMREDFKKRIRIVNIGKFWHFLAVVWLMMYLLLFVI
;
A
#
# COMPACT_ATOMS: atom_id res chain seq x y z
N MET A 1 -33.32 -25.81 12.74
CA MET A 1 -32.26 -25.76 13.78
C MET A 1 -30.85 -25.80 13.20
N MET A 2 -30.53 -26.66 12.21
CA MET A 2 -29.20 -26.69 11.56
C MET A 2 -28.83 -25.40 10.79
N THR A 3 -29.75 -24.82 10.02
CA THR A 3 -29.52 -23.58 9.24
C THR A 3 -29.18 -22.38 10.12
N GLN A 4 -29.82 -22.26 11.28
CA GLN A 4 -29.55 -21.19 12.26
C GLN A 4 -28.17 -21.36 12.93
N LYS A 5 -27.72 -22.60 13.14
CA LYS A 5 -26.40 -22.90 13.69
C LYS A 5 -25.29 -22.59 12.68
N VAL A 6 -25.50 -22.94 11.40
CA VAL A 6 -24.57 -22.61 10.29
C VAL A 6 -24.43 -21.10 10.10
N GLY A 7 -25.54 -20.34 10.08
CA GLY A 7 -25.50 -18.88 9.95
C GLY A 7 -24.77 -18.19 11.12
N LYS A 8 -24.91 -18.70 12.35
CA LYS A 8 -24.19 -18.18 13.52
C LYS A 8 -22.67 -18.46 13.42
N ILE A 9 -22.26 -19.63 12.93
CA ILE A 9 -20.84 -19.97 12.73
C ILE A 9 -20.21 -19.10 11.64
N GLU A 10 -20.91 -18.90 10.51
CA GLU A 10 -20.42 -18.06 9.41
C GLU A 10 -20.28 -16.59 9.82
N SER A 11 -21.22 -16.07 10.64
CA SER A 11 -21.10 -14.74 11.24
C SER A 11 -19.91 -14.62 12.19
N GLY A 12 -19.61 -15.67 12.96
CA GLY A 12 -18.46 -15.73 13.86
C GLY A 12 -17.13 -15.69 13.10
N GLU A 13 -17.00 -16.50 12.05
CA GLU A 13 -15.80 -16.53 11.18
C GLU A 13 -15.54 -15.16 10.54
N GLN A 14 -16.59 -14.47 10.08
CA GLN A 14 -16.47 -13.13 9.48
C GLN A 14 -15.97 -12.07 10.49
N VAL A 15 -16.46 -12.11 11.72
CA VAL A 15 -16.02 -11.21 12.80
C VAL A 15 -14.56 -11.48 13.15
N VAL A 16 -14.18 -12.75 13.35
CA VAL A 16 -12.80 -13.13 13.65
C VAL A 16 -11.84 -12.67 12.55
N ASN A 17 -12.18 -12.91 11.28
CA ASN A 17 -11.37 -12.47 10.14
C ASN A 17 -11.21 -10.94 10.09
N SER A 18 -12.27 -10.19 10.42
CA SER A 18 -12.23 -8.72 10.46
C SER A 18 -11.38 -8.18 11.60
N ILE A 19 -11.48 -8.78 12.78
CA ILE A 19 -10.67 -8.43 13.94
C ILE A 19 -9.19 -8.71 13.64
N ALA A 20 -8.89 -9.89 13.08
CA ALA A 20 -7.53 -10.24 12.68
C ALA A 20 -6.94 -9.19 11.72
N MET A 21 -7.69 -8.82 10.68
CA MET A 21 -7.26 -7.78 9.74
C MET A 21 -7.05 -6.42 10.42
N LEU A 22 -7.94 -6.02 11.32
CA LEU A 22 -7.83 -4.76 12.05
C LEU A 22 -6.57 -4.74 12.94
N VAL A 23 -6.31 -5.82 13.67
CA VAL A 23 -5.10 -5.95 14.51
C VAL A 23 -3.84 -5.87 13.64
N THR A 24 -3.81 -6.54 12.49
CA THR A 24 -2.70 -6.45 11.54
C THR A 24 -2.45 -5.02 11.07
N ILE A 25 -3.51 -4.28 10.69
CA ILE A 25 -3.39 -2.89 10.24
C ILE A 25 -2.86 -1.99 11.37
N ILE A 26 -3.34 -2.18 12.61
CA ILE A 26 -2.87 -1.41 13.76
C ILE A 26 -1.38 -1.69 14.02
N SER A 27 -0.97 -2.95 14.01
CA SER A 27 0.44 -3.33 14.20
C SER A 27 1.35 -2.71 13.15
N PHE A 28 0.97 -2.75 11.87
CA PHE A 28 1.73 -2.08 10.81
C PHE A 28 1.70 -0.55 10.95
N SER A 29 0.59 0.02 11.40
CA SER A 29 0.50 1.47 11.67
C SER A 29 1.49 1.90 12.74
N MET A 30 1.66 1.12 13.83
CA MET A 30 2.64 1.41 14.88
C MET A 30 4.09 1.36 14.36
N LEU A 31 4.39 0.41 13.47
CA LEU A 31 5.69 0.33 12.80
C LEU A 31 5.97 1.60 12.00
N PHE A 32 5.04 2.02 11.12
CA PHE A 32 5.22 3.24 10.35
C PHE A 32 5.23 4.50 11.22
N ALA A 33 4.42 4.57 12.27
CA ALA A 33 4.41 5.68 13.22
C ALA A 33 5.79 5.90 13.87
N THR A 34 6.51 4.82 14.17
CA THR A 34 7.87 4.90 14.74
C THR A 34 8.88 5.46 13.74
N LEU A 35 8.76 5.06 12.47
CA LEU A 35 9.58 5.63 11.39
C LEU A 35 9.25 7.11 11.17
N PHE A 36 7.96 7.48 11.13
CA PHE A 36 7.52 8.87 11.02
C PHE A 36 8.02 9.74 12.17
N LEU A 37 7.98 9.23 13.40
CA LEU A 37 8.54 9.93 14.55
C LEU A 37 10.05 10.15 14.39
N SER A 38 10.78 9.12 13.97
CA SER A 38 12.24 9.22 13.71
C SER A 38 12.55 10.28 12.66
N PHE A 39 11.79 10.32 11.56
CA PHE A 39 11.91 11.35 10.54
C PHE A 39 11.62 12.75 11.08
N PHE A 40 10.53 12.90 11.84
CA PHE A 40 10.11 14.20 12.36
C PHE A 40 11.16 14.79 13.31
N LEU A 41 11.73 13.98 14.20
CA LEU A 41 12.81 14.40 15.09
C LEU A 41 14.08 14.80 14.32
N TYR A 42 14.41 14.06 13.26
CA TYR A 42 15.52 14.43 12.38
C TYR A 42 15.25 15.74 11.63
N ARG A 43 14.03 15.92 11.10
CA ARG A 43 13.63 17.13 10.38
C ARG A 43 13.70 18.39 11.25
N LEU A 44 13.34 18.29 12.53
CA LEU A 44 13.41 19.39 13.49
C LEU A 44 14.83 19.76 13.92
N SER A 45 15.76 18.80 13.85
CA SER A 45 17.16 19.02 14.25
C SER A 45 18.07 19.43 13.10
N ALA A 46 17.65 19.20 11.85
CA ALA A 46 18.39 19.58 10.66
C ALA A 46 18.31 21.09 10.39
N THR A 47 19.46 21.76 10.34
CA THR A 47 19.56 23.21 10.05
C THR A 47 19.40 23.57 8.57
N GLN A 48 19.64 22.60 7.67
CA GLN A 48 19.51 22.74 6.22
C GLN A 48 18.84 21.50 5.63
N TRP A 49 17.96 21.70 4.64
CA TRP A 49 17.19 20.63 3.99
C TRP A 49 17.08 20.90 2.48
N PRO A 50 17.36 19.92 1.60
CA PRO A 50 17.83 18.55 1.89
C PRO A 50 19.25 18.49 2.47
N PRO A 51 19.54 17.56 3.39
CA PRO A 51 20.89 17.35 3.88
C PRO A 51 21.77 16.82 2.73
N MET A 52 22.99 17.35 2.60
CA MET A 52 23.98 17.09 1.52
C MET A 52 24.03 18.10 0.35
N ASN A 53 23.39 19.28 0.43
CA ASN A 53 23.44 20.30 -0.64
C ASN A 53 23.09 19.72 -2.02
N LEU A 54 22.14 18.77 -2.06
CA LEU A 54 21.63 18.21 -3.29
C LEU A 54 20.83 19.29 -4.02
N ASP A 55 21.26 19.65 -5.23
CA ASP A 55 20.61 20.69 -6.02
C ASP A 55 19.14 20.35 -6.32
N ARG A 56 18.82 19.07 -6.57
CA ARG A 56 17.43 18.56 -6.70
C ARG A 56 17.36 17.06 -6.37
N ILE A 57 16.45 16.69 -5.48
CA ILE A 57 15.90 15.32 -5.47
C ILE A 57 14.79 15.31 -6.52
N ASP A 58 14.84 14.39 -7.48
CA ASP A 58 13.77 14.34 -8.48
C ASP A 58 12.45 13.89 -7.83
N HIS A 59 11.49 14.80 -7.79
CA HIS A 59 10.15 14.56 -7.25
C HIS A 59 9.25 13.82 -8.25
N LEU A 60 9.70 13.63 -9.49
CA LEU A 60 8.91 13.05 -10.58
C LEU A 60 8.48 11.62 -10.26
N PHE A 61 9.43 10.72 -9.93
CA PHE A 61 9.09 9.32 -9.64
C PHE A 61 8.19 9.15 -8.41
N PRO A 62 8.44 9.82 -7.27
CA PRO A 62 7.53 9.81 -6.12
C PRO A 62 6.15 10.41 -6.41
N ALA A 63 6.05 11.42 -7.29
CA ALA A 63 4.77 11.99 -7.70
C ALA A 63 3.98 11.01 -8.59
N ILE A 64 4.64 10.40 -9.57
CA ILE A 64 4.04 9.39 -10.45
C ILE A 64 3.54 8.20 -9.62
N SER A 65 4.36 7.70 -8.69
CA SER A 65 3.97 6.57 -7.85
C SER A 65 2.76 6.89 -6.96
N SER A 66 2.64 8.13 -6.49
CA SER A 66 1.48 8.60 -5.73
C SER A 66 0.20 8.60 -6.57
N ILE A 67 0.27 9.03 -7.84
CA ILE A 67 -0.87 8.96 -8.77
C ILE A 67 -1.25 7.49 -9.05
N LEU A 68 -0.25 6.62 -9.25
CA LEU A 68 -0.48 5.20 -9.51
C LEU A 68 -1.20 4.51 -8.34
N ILE A 69 -0.78 4.75 -7.10
CA ILE A 69 -1.38 4.08 -5.94
C ILE A 69 -2.78 4.62 -5.61
N ILE A 70 -3.02 5.93 -5.76
CA ILE A 70 -4.36 6.52 -5.63
C ILE A 70 -5.30 5.91 -6.67
N SER A 71 -4.85 5.85 -7.92
CA SER A 71 -5.62 5.27 -9.03
C SER A 71 -5.91 3.79 -8.77
N SER A 72 -4.91 3.02 -8.34
CA SER A 72 -5.07 1.60 -7.98
C SER A 72 -6.14 1.41 -6.89
N SER A 73 -6.04 2.20 -5.81
CA SER A 73 -6.99 2.23 -4.72
C SER A 73 -8.42 2.54 -5.20
N TRP A 74 -8.59 3.53 -6.08
CA TRP A 74 -9.87 3.85 -6.69
C TRP A 74 -10.43 2.67 -7.51
N PHE A 75 -9.61 2.06 -8.38
CA PHE A 75 -10.05 0.93 -9.20
C PHE A 75 -10.46 -0.29 -8.36
N TYR A 76 -9.87 -0.47 -7.16
CA TYR A 76 -10.32 -1.50 -6.22
C TYR A 76 -11.77 -1.27 -5.74
N GLU A 77 -12.14 -0.02 -5.44
CA GLU A 77 -13.52 0.31 -5.06
C GLU A 77 -14.49 0.18 -6.24
N VAL A 78 -14.06 0.54 -7.45
CA VAL A 78 -14.85 0.31 -8.67
C VAL A 78 -15.07 -1.19 -8.89
N PHE A 79 -14.05 -2.03 -8.66
CA PHE A 79 -14.18 -3.49 -8.67
C PHE A 79 -15.25 -3.95 -7.68
N LYS A 80 -15.15 -3.55 -6.41
CA LYS A 80 -16.13 -3.90 -5.37
C LYS A 80 -17.55 -3.50 -5.73
N LYS A 81 -17.76 -2.30 -6.28
CA LYS A 81 -19.08 -1.79 -6.67
C LYS A 81 -19.70 -2.58 -7.84
N ASN A 82 -18.87 -3.15 -8.70
CA ASN A 82 -19.34 -3.88 -9.90
C ASN A 82 -19.53 -5.39 -9.68
N LEU A 83 -19.16 -5.94 -8.51
CA LEU A 83 -19.26 -7.39 -8.21
C LEU A 83 -20.63 -7.99 -8.55
N ASP A 84 -21.71 -7.27 -8.25
CA ASP A 84 -23.10 -7.74 -8.44
C ASP A 84 -23.80 -7.14 -9.66
N ARG A 85 -23.15 -6.20 -10.35
CA ARG A 85 -23.77 -5.41 -11.42
C ARG A 85 -23.26 -5.80 -12.80
N SER A 86 -21.95 -5.94 -12.94
CA SER A 86 -21.30 -6.25 -14.20
C SER A 86 -20.01 -7.01 -13.91
N PRO A 87 -20.03 -8.35 -14.02
CA PRO A 87 -18.85 -9.18 -13.76
C PRO A 87 -17.66 -8.82 -14.65
N ASN A 88 -17.90 -8.47 -15.91
CA ASN A 88 -16.85 -8.00 -16.82
C ASN A 88 -16.22 -6.69 -16.29
N ASN A 89 -17.02 -5.70 -15.89
CA ASN A 89 -16.46 -4.45 -15.36
C ASN A 89 -15.71 -4.67 -14.04
N ALA A 90 -16.19 -5.60 -13.20
CA ALA A 90 -15.49 -5.99 -11.99
C ALA A 90 -14.11 -6.59 -12.32
N ARG A 91 -14.04 -7.53 -13.27
CA ARG A 91 -12.78 -8.14 -13.74
C ARG A 91 -11.82 -7.10 -14.30
N TYR A 92 -12.28 -6.21 -15.21
CA TYR A 92 -11.43 -5.17 -15.79
C TYR A 92 -10.90 -4.20 -14.73
N SER A 93 -11.75 -3.73 -13.82
CA SER A 93 -11.34 -2.83 -12.74
C SER A 93 -10.34 -3.49 -11.80
N PHE A 94 -10.51 -4.79 -11.51
CA PHE A 94 -9.58 -5.56 -10.71
C PHE A 94 -8.21 -5.72 -11.38
N LEU A 95 -8.19 -6.02 -12.68
CA LEU A 95 -6.95 -6.14 -13.45
C LEU A 95 -6.21 -4.80 -13.55
N LEU A 96 -6.94 -3.69 -13.72
CA LEU A 96 -6.36 -2.34 -13.67
C LEU A 96 -5.78 -2.02 -12.29
N CYS A 97 -6.51 -2.33 -11.20
CA CYS A 97 -6.00 -2.18 -9.84
C CYS A 97 -4.68 -2.94 -9.64
N LEU A 98 -4.63 -4.21 -10.04
CA LEU A 98 -3.44 -5.06 -9.94
C LEU A 98 -2.29 -4.51 -10.79
N GLY A 99 -2.55 -4.14 -12.05
CA GLY A 99 -1.56 -3.59 -12.96
C GLY A 99 -0.95 -2.28 -12.46
N LEU A 100 -1.77 -1.38 -11.92
CA LEU A 100 -1.31 -0.13 -11.30
C LEU A 100 -0.48 -0.38 -10.05
N GLY A 101 -0.83 -1.40 -9.25
CA GLY A 101 -0.02 -1.80 -8.09
C GLY A 101 1.36 -2.36 -8.49
N LEU A 102 1.44 -3.12 -9.59
CA LEU A 102 2.72 -3.58 -10.14
C LEU A 102 3.54 -2.41 -10.71
N ALA A 103 2.89 -1.49 -11.43
CA ALA A 103 3.54 -0.28 -11.94
C ALA A 103 4.11 0.59 -10.80
N PHE A 104 3.41 0.66 -9.67
CA PHE A 104 3.91 1.32 -8.47
C PHE A 104 5.22 0.69 -8.01
N ILE A 105 5.30 -0.64 -7.90
CA ILE A 105 6.55 -1.32 -7.52
C ILE A 105 7.69 -0.99 -8.50
N ILE A 106 7.42 -1.00 -9.80
CA ILE A 106 8.41 -0.63 -10.84
C ILE A 106 8.91 0.81 -10.62
N SER A 107 8.01 1.76 -10.35
CA SER A 107 8.39 3.15 -10.07
C SER A 107 9.32 3.29 -8.87
N GLN A 108 9.22 2.41 -7.87
CA GLN A 108 10.12 2.41 -6.70
C GLN A 108 11.54 1.97 -7.07
N PHE A 109 11.67 0.97 -7.95
CA PHE A 109 12.98 0.56 -8.45
C PHE A 109 13.66 1.66 -9.27
N LEU A 110 12.90 2.39 -10.09
CA LEU A 110 13.40 3.56 -10.82
C LEU A 110 13.85 4.65 -9.85
N PHE A 111 13.03 4.99 -8.87
CA PHE A 111 13.38 5.94 -7.82
C PHE A 111 14.66 5.55 -7.07
N TRP A 112 14.87 4.28 -6.72
CA TRP A 112 16.11 3.85 -6.07
C TRP A 112 17.33 3.91 -6.98
N ASN A 113 17.16 3.78 -8.30
CA ASN A 113 18.26 3.94 -9.24
C ASN A 113 18.67 5.42 -9.32
N ASP A 114 17.71 6.34 -9.43
CA ASP A 114 17.97 7.78 -9.36
C ASP A 114 18.71 8.18 -8.09
N LEU A 115 18.27 7.67 -6.92
CA LEU A 115 18.97 7.94 -5.66
C LEU A 115 20.44 7.49 -5.70
N LYS A 116 20.73 6.33 -6.30
CA LYS A 116 22.11 5.84 -6.42
C LYS A 116 22.93 6.69 -7.39
N GLU A 117 22.34 7.16 -8.48
CA GLU A 117 23.02 8.03 -9.45
C GLU A 117 23.46 9.36 -8.82
N VAL A 118 22.68 9.89 -7.87
CA VAL A 118 23.05 11.08 -7.10
C VAL A 118 23.86 10.78 -5.83
N GLY A 119 24.33 9.54 -5.65
CA GLY A 119 25.20 9.13 -4.53
C GLY A 119 24.49 8.92 -3.18
N ILE A 120 23.17 8.84 -3.17
CA ILE A 120 22.37 8.57 -1.97
C ILE A 120 22.15 7.06 -1.85
N PHE A 121 22.88 6.47 -0.91
CA PHE A 121 22.75 5.08 -0.51
C PHE A 121 22.11 4.98 0.88
N ALA A 122 21.67 3.78 1.25
CA ALA A 122 21.18 3.51 2.61
C ALA A 122 22.23 3.81 3.69
N SER A 123 23.52 3.77 3.33
CA SER A 123 24.66 4.10 4.20
C SER A 123 25.08 5.58 4.16
N SER A 124 24.48 6.43 3.33
CA SER A 124 24.84 7.85 3.15
C SER A 124 24.36 8.75 4.31
N GLY A 125 24.39 8.25 5.55
CA GLY A 125 23.96 8.96 6.75
C GLY A 125 22.46 8.81 7.06
N ILE A 126 21.97 9.66 7.98
CA ILE A 126 20.62 9.55 8.56
C ILE A 126 19.53 9.73 7.49
N TYR A 127 19.72 10.65 6.55
CA TYR A 127 18.73 10.90 5.49
C TYR A 127 18.55 9.70 4.56
N GLY A 128 19.67 9.19 4.02
CA GLY A 128 19.64 8.02 3.15
C GLY A 128 19.05 6.81 3.87
N SER A 129 19.49 6.53 5.10
CA SER A 129 18.96 5.39 5.86
C SER A 129 17.46 5.50 6.13
N LEU A 130 16.93 6.69 6.43
CA LEU A 130 15.50 6.91 6.61
C LEU A 130 14.72 6.68 5.30
N VAL A 131 15.11 7.33 4.20
CA VAL A 131 14.41 7.21 2.90
C VAL A 131 14.36 5.75 2.43
N TYR A 132 15.48 5.03 2.51
CA TYR A 132 15.52 3.61 2.16
C TYR A 132 14.72 2.75 3.14
N SER A 133 14.77 3.00 4.45
CA SER A 133 13.99 2.24 5.43
C SER A 133 12.49 2.38 5.19
N PHE A 134 11.98 3.59 4.97
CA PHE A 134 10.59 3.84 4.64
C PHE A 134 10.16 3.13 3.35
N THR A 135 10.90 3.36 2.27
CA THR A 135 10.50 2.88 0.94
C THR A 135 10.65 1.36 0.81
N TRP A 136 11.69 0.74 1.38
CA TRP A 136 11.86 -0.72 1.36
C TRP A 136 10.80 -1.44 2.17
N ILE A 137 10.53 -0.98 3.40
CA ILE A 137 9.48 -1.56 4.23
C ILE A 137 8.14 -1.41 3.52
N HIS A 138 7.86 -0.24 2.96
CA HIS A 138 6.62 -0.01 2.23
C HIS A 138 6.46 -0.93 1.01
N VAL A 139 7.51 -1.07 0.18
CA VAL A 139 7.49 -2.00 -0.97
C VAL A 139 7.35 -3.45 -0.50
N GLY A 140 7.96 -3.84 0.61
CA GLY A 140 7.76 -5.17 1.21
C GLY A 140 6.29 -5.42 1.55
N HIS A 141 5.62 -4.45 2.17
CA HIS A 141 4.18 -4.54 2.45
C HIS A 141 3.32 -4.49 1.18
N MET A 142 3.73 -3.71 0.18
CA MET A 142 3.08 -3.67 -1.13
C MET A 142 3.17 -5.01 -1.85
N ALA A 143 4.30 -5.71 -1.78
CA ALA A 143 4.47 -7.06 -2.31
C ALA A 143 3.51 -8.06 -1.63
N MET A 144 3.36 -7.97 -0.30
CA MET A 144 2.33 -8.74 0.43
C MET A 144 0.92 -8.39 -0.06
N GLY A 145 0.62 -7.12 -0.28
CA GLY A 145 -0.66 -6.67 -0.84
C GLY A 145 -0.93 -7.26 -2.22
N ILE A 146 0.05 -7.21 -3.12
CA ILE A 146 -0.02 -7.81 -4.46
C ILE A 146 -0.27 -9.32 -4.35
N PHE A 147 0.41 -10.01 -3.43
CA PHE A 147 0.19 -11.43 -3.22
C PHE A 147 -1.26 -11.72 -2.80
N THR A 148 -1.85 -10.90 -1.92
CA THR A 148 -3.27 -11.05 -1.55
C THR A 148 -4.24 -10.76 -2.71
N LEU A 149 -3.91 -9.83 -3.61
CA LEU A 149 -4.68 -9.60 -4.84
C LEU A 149 -4.56 -10.79 -5.79
N LEU A 150 -3.35 -11.32 -5.99
CA LEU A 150 -3.13 -12.53 -6.80
C LEU A 150 -3.86 -13.74 -6.23
N TYR A 151 -3.95 -13.87 -4.90
CA TYR A 151 -4.77 -14.89 -4.25
C TYR A 151 -6.26 -14.74 -4.56
N LEU A 152 -6.76 -13.50 -4.72
CA LEU A 152 -8.15 -13.23 -5.07
C LEU A 152 -8.44 -13.39 -6.57
N LEU A 153 -7.42 -13.30 -7.43
CA LEU A 153 -7.56 -13.31 -8.89
C LEU A 153 -8.36 -14.50 -9.43
N PRO A 154 -8.15 -15.77 -9.02
CA PRO A 154 -8.96 -16.89 -9.51
C PRO A 154 -10.45 -16.75 -9.19
N SER A 155 -10.78 -16.23 -8.01
CA SER A 155 -12.17 -15.95 -7.61
C SER A 155 -12.80 -14.87 -8.49
N VAL A 156 -12.05 -13.82 -8.84
CA VAL A 156 -12.51 -12.76 -9.75
C VAL A 156 -12.74 -13.30 -11.17
N MET A 157 -11.82 -14.13 -11.67
CA MET A 157 -11.92 -14.71 -13.01
C MET A 157 -13.05 -15.74 -13.15
N ARG A 158 -13.39 -16.43 -12.05
CA ARG A 158 -14.48 -17.42 -12.01
C ARG A 158 -15.81 -16.86 -11.50
N GLU A 159 -15.85 -15.59 -11.11
CA GLU A 159 -17.01 -14.95 -10.47
C GLU A 159 -17.47 -15.65 -9.18
N ASP A 160 -16.56 -16.36 -8.50
CA ASP A 160 -16.86 -17.05 -7.24
C ASP A 160 -16.52 -16.14 -6.04
N PHE A 161 -17.52 -15.39 -5.60
CA PHE A 161 -17.42 -14.44 -4.48
C PHE A 161 -18.06 -14.93 -3.17
N LYS A 162 -18.15 -16.25 -2.97
CA LYS A 162 -18.78 -16.87 -1.78
C LYS A 162 -18.32 -16.28 -0.44
N LYS A 163 -17.05 -15.88 -0.33
CA LYS A 163 -16.48 -15.27 0.89
C LYS A 163 -16.19 -13.77 0.70
N ARG A 164 -17.25 -12.94 0.59
CA ARG A 164 -17.14 -11.46 0.45
C ARG A 164 -16.27 -10.80 1.51
N ILE A 165 -16.21 -11.36 2.72
CA ILE A 165 -15.37 -10.83 3.79
C ILE A 165 -13.88 -10.77 3.41
N ARG A 166 -13.40 -11.68 2.56
CA ARG A 166 -12.03 -11.68 2.04
C ARG A 166 -11.76 -10.44 1.19
N ILE A 167 -12.70 -10.12 0.29
CA ILE A 167 -12.62 -8.93 -0.57
C ILE A 167 -12.59 -7.66 0.30
N VAL A 168 -13.46 -7.59 1.32
CA VAL A 168 -13.50 -6.44 2.22
C VAL A 168 -12.17 -6.27 2.96
N ASN A 169 -11.61 -7.34 3.52
CA ASN A 169 -10.38 -7.27 4.30
C ASN A 169 -9.14 -7.00 3.43
N ILE A 170 -9.04 -7.62 2.26
CA ILE A 170 -7.97 -7.32 1.28
C ILE A 170 -8.05 -5.85 0.86
N GLY A 171 -9.25 -5.33 0.62
CA GLY A 171 -9.46 -3.91 0.35
C GLY A 171 -8.96 -3.01 1.45
N LYS A 172 -9.35 -3.26 2.70
CA LYS A 172 -8.88 -2.48 3.87
C LYS A 172 -7.35 -2.42 3.91
N PHE A 173 -6.68 -3.55 3.70
CA PHE A 173 -5.22 -3.61 3.66
C PHE A 173 -4.65 -2.81 2.48
N TRP A 174 -5.22 -2.96 1.28
CA TRP A 174 -4.77 -2.24 0.08
C TRP A 174 -4.91 -0.72 0.21
N HIS A 175 -6.05 -0.24 0.73
CA HIS A 175 -6.26 1.18 0.99
C HIS A 175 -5.33 1.72 2.09
N PHE A 176 -5.05 0.92 3.12
CA PHE A 176 -4.08 1.29 4.14
C PHE A 176 -2.69 1.55 3.55
N LEU A 177 -2.22 0.69 2.64
CA LEU A 177 -0.95 0.90 1.94
C LEU A 177 -0.97 2.21 1.14
N ALA A 178 -2.05 2.48 0.40
CA ALA A 178 -2.19 3.74 -0.32
C ALA A 178 -2.10 4.96 0.61
N VAL A 179 -2.79 4.94 1.74
CA VAL A 179 -2.76 6.04 2.73
C VAL A 179 -1.35 6.24 3.31
N VAL A 180 -0.68 5.16 3.71
CA VAL A 180 0.69 5.24 4.24
C VAL A 180 1.65 5.82 3.20
N TRP A 181 1.55 5.40 1.93
CA TRP A 181 2.37 5.97 0.87
C TRP A 181 2.17 7.47 0.71
N LEU A 182 0.92 7.95 0.74
CA LEU A 182 0.64 9.37 0.61
C LEU A 182 1.20 10.17 1.78
N MET A 183 1.10 9.66 3.01
CA MET A 183 1.73 10.28 4.17
C MET A 183 3.26 10.34 4.01
N MET A 184 3.87 9.26 3.53
CA MET A 184 5.31 9.22 3.23
C MET A 184 5.69 10.23 2.14
N TYR A 185 4.93 10.29 1.04
CA TYR A 185 5.19 11.22 -0.05
C TYR A 185 5.17 12.67 0.44
N LEU A 186 4.12 13.05 1.20
CA LEU A 186 3.99 14.38 1.75
C LEU A 186 5.14 14.72 2.72
N LEU A 187 5.45 13.82 3.66
CA LEU A 187 6.45 14.10 4.68
C LEU A 187 7.89 14.10 4.14
N LEU A 188 8.23 13.18 3.24
CA LEU A 188 9.61 13.03 2.76
C LEU A 188 9.95 13.98 1.62
N PHE A 189 8.99 14.32 0.76
CA PHE A 189 9.25 15.04 -0.49
C PHE A 189 8.58 16.40 -0.60
N VAL A 190 7.57 16.71 0.21
CA VAL A 190 6.83 17.99 0.12
C VAL A 190 7.14 18.92 1.29
N ILE A 191 7.37 18.39 2.50
CA ILE A 191 7.60 19.14 3.75
C ILE A 191 9.09 19.17 4.11
#